data_AF-W2PQP3-F1
#
_entry.id   AF-W2PQP3-F1
#
_cell.length_a   1.000
_cell.length_b   1.000
_cell.length_c   1.000
_cell.angle_alpha   90.00
_cell.angle_beta   90.00
_cell.angle_gamma   90.00
#
_symmetry.space_group_name_H-M   'P 1'
#
loop_
_entity.id
_entity.type
_entity.pdbx_description
1 polymer ?
#
loop_
_entity_poly.entity_id
_entity_poly.type
_entity_poly.pdbx_seq_one_letter_code
_entity_poly.pdbx_strand_id
1 'polypeptide(L)'
;MVDRTVYKNYLLTKVFPAIKEKWPRKDRGQVIFVQQDNAKPHVPPSEPDIVAAGTEGGWNIRIWCQAPNSPDLNCLDLGVFASMQSLQHRLPRKGIAALIASVEEAYRDMKTDTVDNIFLSLQACMLEILRQKGGNLYKTPHLGKAKLRRAKLLPVSLSCSRDLYEAAIVLLRAASRGSALLFDSSSI
;
A
#
# COMPACT_ATOMS: atom_id res chain seq x y z
N MET A 1 -6.68 -20.56 9.67
CA MET A 1 -6.90 -19.19 10.14
C MET A 1 -5.54 -18.59 10.44
N VAL A 2 -5.27 -17.35 10.02
CA VAL A 2 -4.01 -16.68 10.34
C VAL A 2 -4.20 -15.95 11.66
N ASP A 3 -3.36 -16.24 12.66
CA ASP A 3 -3.32 -15.50 13.92
C ASP A 3 -2.14 -14.51 13.94
N ARG A 4 -2.00 -13.77 15.04
CA ARG A 4 -0.94 -12.77 15.18
C ARG A 4 0.45 -13.37 15.19
N THR A 5 0.62 -14.57 15.76
CA THR A 5 1.90 -15.26 15.81
C THR A 5 2.33 -15.67 14.41
N VAL A 6 1.43 -16.27 13.63
CA VAL A 6 1.68 -16.66 12.24
C VAL A 6 1.95 -15.41 11.39
N TYR A 7 1.16 -14.35 11.53
CA TYR A 7 1.36 -13.11 10.79
C TYR A 7 2.72 -12.46 11.08
N LYS A 8 3.08 -12.32 12.36
CA LYS A 8 4.39 -11.81 12.80
C LYS A 8 5.52 -12.65 12.23
N ASN A 9 5.41 -13.97 12.32
CA ASN A 9 6.42 -14.88 11.77
C ASN A 9 6.60 -14.72 10.25
N TYR A 10 5.51 -14.52 9.50
CA TYR A 10 5.59 -14.27 8.06
C TYR A 10 6.28 -12.93 7.74
N LEU A 11 6.02 -11.87 8.51
CA LEU A 11 6.73 -10.60 8.35
C LEU A 11 8.24 -10.79 8.53
N LEU A 12 8.64 -11.44 9.62
CA LEU A 12 10.04 -11.63 10.00
C LEU A 12 10.81 -12.57 9.07
N THR A 13 10.18 -13.67 8.65
CA THR A 13 10.87 -14.75 7.93
C THR A 13 10.69 -14.70 6.41
N LYS A 14 9.69 -13.96 5.91
CA LYS A 14 9.37 -13.88 4.47
C LYS A 14 9.42 -12.44 3.96
N VAL A 15 8.62 -11.54 4.53
CA VAL A 15 8.41 -10.19 3.95
C VAL A 15 9.65 -9.32 4.08
N PHE A 16 10.18 -9.16 5.30
CA PHE A 16 11.33 -8.28 5.53
C PHE A 16 12.59 -8.80 4.82
N PRO A 17 12.91 -10.11 4.85
CA PRO A 17 14.01 -10.65 4.05
C PRO A 17 13.85 -10.37 2.55
N ALA A 18 12.65 -10.57 1.98
CA ALA A 18 12.41 -10.30 0.56
C ALA A 18 12.55 -8.81 0.21
N ILE A 19 12.13 -7.91 1.10
CA ILE A 19 12.39 -6.47 0.96
C ILE A 19 13.90 -6.22 0.96
N LYS A 20 14.63 -6.70 1.97
CA LYS A 20 16.08 -6.49 2.08
C LYS A 20 16.85 -7.02 0.86
N GLU A 21 16.38 -8.11 0.26
CA GLU A 21 16.96 -8.71 -0.95
C GLU A 21 16.66 -7.92 -2.22
N LYS A 22 15.39 -7.49 -2.41
CA LYS A 22 14.90 -6.96 -3.69
C LYS A 22 14.82 -5.44 -3.77
N TRP A 23 14.83 -4.74 -2.63
CA TRP A 23 14.69 -3.28 -2.61
C TRP A 23 15.91 -2.61 -3.25
N PRO A 24 15.74 -1.50 -3.99
CA PRO A 24 16.87 -0.81 -4.61
C PRO A 24 17.92 -0.40 -3.58
N ARG A 25 19.18 -0.84 -3.77
CA ARG A 25 20.28 -0.58 -2.83
C ARG A 25 20.50 0.90 -2.53
N LYS A 26 20.27 1.77 -3.53
CA LYS A 26 20.39 3.23 -3.40
C LYS A 26 19.40 3.83 -2.40
N ASP A 27 18.29 3.14 -2.13
CA ASP A 27 17.20 3.61 -1.27
C ASP A 27 17.20 2.94 0.11
N ARG A 28 18.24 2.17 0.45
CA ARG A 28 18.33 1.42 1.72
C ARG A 28 18.22 2.29 2.98
N GLY A 29 18.75 3.52 2.92
CA GLY A 29 18.68 4.48 4.04
C GLY A 29 17.35 5.23 4.14
N GLN A 30 16.46 5.08 3.15
CA GLN A 30 15.14 5.71 3.18
C GLN A 30 14.18 4.90 4.04
N VAL A 31 13.13 5.56 4.52
CA VAL A 31 12.04 4.89 5.24
C VAL A 31 11.24 4.04 4.24
N ILE A 32 11.04 2.76 4.56
CA ILE A 32 10.20 1.84 3.79
C ILE A 32 8.97 1.54 4.63
N PHE A 33 7.79 1.92 4.13
CA PHE A 33 6.53 1.61 4.81
C PHE A 33 5.94 0.30 4.29
N VAL A 34 5.69 -0.64 5.20
CA VAL A 34 4.88 -1.83 4.97
C VAL A 34 3.50 -1.54 5.51
N GLN A 35 2.58 -1.23 4.60
CA GLN A 35 1.20 -0.93 4.96
C GLN A 35 0.40 -2.22 5.24
N GLN A 36 -0.44 -2.17 6.26
CA GLN A 36 -1.42 -3.20 6.60
C GLN A 36 -2.76 -2.55 7.00
N ASP A 37 -3.84 -3.34 6.98
CA ASP A 37 -5.12 -2.93 7.56
C ASP A 37 -5.17 -3.16 9.08
N ASN A 38 -6.32 -2.90 9.70
CA ASN A 38 -6.51 -3.07 11.14
C ASN A 38 -7.12 -4.43 11.52
N ALA A 39 -6.94 -5.48 10.71
CA ALA A 39 -7.41 -6.82 11.03
C ALA A 39 -6.77 -7.34 12.34
N LYS A 40 -7.54 -8.10 13.12
CA LYS A 40 -7.14 -8.61 14.45
C LYS A 40 -5.75 -9.29 14.51
N PRO A 41 -5.33 -10.09 13.50
CA PRO A 41 -4.02 -10.72 13.48
C PRO A 41 -2.85 -9.75 13.30
N HIS A 42 -3.07 -8.54 12.79
CA HIS A 42 -1.99 -7.62 12.51
C HIS A 42 -1.31 -7.10 13.78
N VAL A 43 -0.02 -6.78 13.62
CA VAL A 43 0.87 -6.36 14.71
C VAL A 43 0.90 -4.83 14.80
N PRO A 44 0.97 -4.23 16.00
CA PRO A 44 1.12 -2.79 16.10
C PRO A 44 2.48 -2.34 15.51
N PRO A 45 2.59 -1.11 14.98
CA PRO A 45 3.87 -0.58 14.49
C PRO A 45 5.00 -0.57 15.53
N SER A 46 4.64 -0.58 16.82
CA SER A 46 5.55 -0.61 17.96
C SER A 46 5.94 -2.03 18.42
N GLU A 47 5.55 -3.09 17.69
CA GLU A 47 5.90 -4.47 18.05
C GLU A 47 7.44 -4.65 18.08
N PRO A 48 8.06 -5.00 19.23
CA PRO A 48 9.51 -4.97 19.40
C PRO A 48 10.29 -5.79 18.37
N ASP A 49 9.85 -7.03 18.09
CA ASP A 49 10.53 -7.92 17.14
C ASP A 49 10.51 -7.35 15.71
N ILE A 50 9.41 -6.68 15.36
CA ILE A 50 9.24 -6.06 14.04
C ILE A 50 10.11 -4.82 13.91
N VAL A 51 10.16 -3.97 14.95
CA VAL A 51 11.02 -2.79 14.98
C VAL A 51 12.50 -3.20 14.90
N ALA A 52 12.90 -4.21 15.67
CA ALA A 52 14.26 -4.74 15.64
C ALA A 52 14.62 -5.27 14.25
N ALA A 53 13.79 -6.14 13.66
CA ALA A 53 14.05 -6.70 12.34
C ALA A 53 14.05 -5.64 11.22
N GLY A 54 13.21 -4.60 11.34
CA GLY A 54 13.10 -3.51 10.36
C GLY A 54 14.24 -2.51 10.41
N THR A 55 14.93 -2.39 11.55
CA THR A 55 16.08 -1.49 11.76
C THR A 55 17.45 -2.18 11.69
N GLU A 56 17.46 -3.51 11.70
CA GLU A 56 18.67 -4.32 11.59
C GLU A 56 19.48 -3.96 10.34
N GLY A 57 20.79 -3.77 10.50
CA GLY A 57 21.71 -3.59 9.39
C GLY A 57 21.49 -2.29 8.61
N GLY A 58 21.08 -1.20 9.28
CA GLY A 58 20.92 0.11 8.64
C GLY A 58 19.70 0.21 7.70
N TRP A 59 18.76 -0.72 7.83
CA TRP A 59 17.44 -0.61 7.21
C TRP A 59 16.52 0.29 8.04
N ASN A 60 15.46 0.80 7.43
CA ASN A 60 14.42 1.59 8.10
C ASN A 60 13.04 1.16 7.62
N ILE A 61 12.71 -0.12 7.83
CA ILE A 61 11.42 -0.71 7.48
C ILE A 61 10.45 -0.52 8.65
N ARG A 62 9.30 0.09 8.38
CA ARG A 62 8.28 0.41 9.38
C ARG A 62 6.92 -0.13 8.96
N ILE A 63 6.19 -0.71 9.91
CA ILE A 63 4.79 -1.06 9.67
C ILE A 63 3.93 0.21 9.76
N TRP A 64 2.94 0.32 8.88
CA TRP A 64 1.97 1.41 8.87
C TRP A 64 0.56 0.84 8.84
N CYS A 65 -0.28 1.24 9.79
CA CYS A 65 -1.69 0.88 9.79
C CYS A 65 -2.50 1.92 9.02
N GLN A 66 -3.26 1.49 8.03
CA GLN A 66 -4.16 2.39 7.30
C GLN A 66 -5.36 2.82 8.15
N ALA A 67 -6.09 3.85 7.70
CA ALA A 67 -7.31 4.27 8.37
C ALA A 67 -8.39 3.16 8.35
N PRO A 68 -9.20 3.00 9.42
CA PRO A 68 -10.28 2.03 9.44
C PRO A 68 -11.29 2.25 8.31
N ASN A 69 -11.82 1.16 7.75
CA ASN A 69 -12.83 1.17 6.67
C ASN A 69 -12.41 1.92 5.39
N SER A 70 -11.12 1.91 5.06
CA SER A 70 -10.56 2.53 3.85
C SER A 70 -9.90 1.52 2.91
N PRO A 71 -10.68 0.59 2.30
CA PRO A 71 -10.13 -0.39 1.35
C PRO A 71 -9.58 0.26 0.06
N ASP A 72 -10.10 1.44 -0.27
CA ASP A 72 -9.62 2.33 -1.33
C ASP A 72 -8.19 2.86 -1.10
N LEU A 73 -7.70 2.78 0.14
CA LEU A 73 -6.34 3.11 0.53
C LEU A 73 -5.39 1.91 0.59
N ASN A 74 -5.86 0.70 0.26
CA ASN A 74 -5.03 -0.50 0.19
C ASN A 74 -4.80 -0.92 -1.26
N CYS A 75 -3.57 -0.83 -1.77
CA CYS A 75 -3.25 -1.28 -3.14
C CYS A 75 -3.66 -2.74 -3.39
N LEU A 76 -3.58 -3.61 -2.38
CA LEU A 76 -3.91 -5.02 -2.53
C LEU A 76 -5.40 -5.21 -2.87
N ASP A 77 -6.26 -4.57 -2.09
CA ASP A 77 -7.72 -4.59 -2.28
C ASP A 77 -8.15 -3.79 -3.50
N LEU A 78 -7.53 -2.61 -3.70
CA LEU A 78 -7.88 -1.67 -4.76
C LEU A 78 -7.67 -2.25 -6.16
N GLY A 79 -6.73 -3.20 -6.33
CA GLY A 79 -6.56 -3.79 -7.65
C GLY A 79 -5.62 -4.98 -7.79
N VAL A 80 -4.72 -5.27 -6.85
CA VAL A 80 -3.81 -6.43 -7.03
C VAL A 80 -4.60 -7.73 -6.99
N PHE A 81 -5.45 -7.93 -5.98
CA PHE A 81 -6.28 -9.14 -5.89
C PHE A 81 -7.26 -9.26 -7.06
N ALA A 82 -7.92 -8.16 -7.45
CA ALA A 82 -8.81 -8.16 -8.61
C ALA A 82 -8.07 -8.51 -9.92
N SER A 83 -6.84 -7.98 -10.08
CA SER A 83 -6.01 -8.27 -11.25
C SER A 83 -5.59 -9.74 -11.30
N MET A 84 -5.11 -10.29 -10.18
CA MET A 84 -4.76 -11.72 -10.10
C MET A 84 -5.99 -12.60 -10.31
N GLN A 85 -7.13 -12.26 -9.72
CA GLN A 85 -8.40 -12.96 -9.92
C GLN A 85 -8.82 -12.97 -11.39
N SER A 86 -8.64 -11.88 -12.13
CA SER A 86 -8.98 -11.81 -13.55
C SER A 86 -8.15 -12.79 -14.42
N LEU A 87 -6.89 -13.02 -14.05
CA LEU A 87 -6.00 -13.99 -14.70
C LEU A 87 -6.41 -15.43 -14.34
N GLN A 88 -6.72 -15.61 -13.05
CA GLN A 88 -7.21 -16.84 -12.44
C GLN A 88 -8.44 -17.46 -13.14
N HIS A 89 -9.41 -16.62 -13.55
CA HIS A 89 -10.67 -17.09 -14.15
C HIS A 89 -10.53 -17.73 -15.53
N ARG A 90 -9.33 -17.69 -16.12
CA ARG A 90 -9.04 -18.27 -17.44
C ARG A 90 -8.65 -19.75 -17.37
N LEU A 91 -8.56 -20.34 -16.17
CA LEU A 91 -8.05 -21.69 -15.95
C LEU A 91 -9.13 -22.58 -15.29
N PRO A 92 -9.45 -23.76 -15.85
CA PRO A 92 -10.35 -24.72 -15.20
C PRO A 92 -9.67 -25.32 -13.96
N ARG A 93 -10.39 -25.45 -12.83
CA ARG A 93 -9.78 -25.88 -11.56
C ARG A 93 -10.55 -27.00 -10.87
N LYS A 94 -9.79 -27.99 -10.38
CA LYS A 94 -10.24 -28.99 -9.40
C LYS A 94 -9.18 -29.12 -8.30
N GLY A 95 -9.51 -28.70 -7.08
CA GLY A 95 -8.68 -28.89 -5.87
C GLY A 95 -7.76 -27.72 -5.47
N ILE A 96 -7.24 -27.79 -4.24
CA ILE A 96 -6.41 -26.76 -3.60
C ILE A 96 -5.07 -26.56 -4.32
N ALA A 97 -4.41 -27.64 -4.76
CA ALA A 97 -3.13 -27.56 -5.46
C ALA A 97 -3.23 -26.75 -6.77
N ALA A 98 -4.30 -27.00 -7.55
CA ALA A 98 -4.57 -26.24 -8.77
C ALA A 98 -4.88 -24.76 -8.48
N LEU A 99 -5.54 -24.47 -7.36
CA LEU A 99 -5.78 -23.09 -6.92
C LEU A 99 -4.46 -22.37 -6.59
N ILE A 100 -3.58 -23.00 -5.80
CA ILE A 100 -2.28 -22.42 -5.43
C ILE A 100 -1.45 -22.15 -6.68
N ALA A 101 -1.27 -23.15 -7.55
CA ALA A 101 -0.48 -23.02 -8.78
C ALA A 101 -0.99 -21.87 -9.66
N SER A 102 -2.31 -21.69 -9.75
CA SER A 102 -2.90 -20.63 -10.54
C SER A 102 -2.73 -19.23 -9.93
N VAL A 103 -2.72 -19.10 -8.61
CA VAL A 103 -2.39 -17.83 -7.94
C VAL A 103 -0.92 -17.48 -8.17
N GLU A 104 -0.02 -18.45 -8.07
CA GLU A 104 1.40 -18.25 -8.35
C GLU A 104 1.65 -17.85 -9.81
N GLU A 105 0.96 -18.49 -10.76
CA GLU A 105 1.02 -18.13 -12.19
C GLU A 105 0.47 -16.71 -12.42
N ALA A 106 -0.69 -16.39 -11.86
CA ALA A 106 -1.27 -15.04 -11.96
C ALA A 106 -0.34 -13.97 -11.38
N TYR A 107 0.37 -14.27 -10.28
CA TYR A 107 1.36 -13.37 -9.72
C TYR A 107 2.58 -13.19 -10.63
N ARG A 108 3.11 -14.28 -11.22
CA ARG A 108 4.22 -14.22 -12.17
C ARG A 108 3.87 -13.46 -13.46
N ASP A 109 2.66 -13.64 -13.96
CA ASP A 109 2.18 -13.02 -15.20
C ASP A 109 1.72 -11.57 -15.01
N MET A 110 1.60 -11.11 -13.76
CA MET A 110 1.18 -9.75 -13.46
C MET A 110 2.23 -8.75 -13.96
N LYS A 111 1.82 -7.93 -14.94
CA LYS A 111 2.67 -6.89 -15.51
C LYS A 111 2.97 -5.79 -14.49
N THR A 112 4.20 -5.27 -14.50
CA THR A 112 4.59 -4.09 -13.70
C THR A 112 3.69 -2.88 -13.99
N ASP A 113 3.30 -2.70 -15.25
CA ASP A 113 2.33 -1.67 -15.67
C ASP A 113 0.99 -1.74 -14.91
N THR A 114 0.54 -2.95 -14.54
CA THR A 114 -0.67 -3.14 -13.75
C THR A 114 -0.47 -2.58 -12.34
N VAL A 115 0.67 -2.86 -11.72
CA VAL A 115 1.02 -2.36 -10.39
C VAL A 115 1.14 -0.83 -10.40
N ASP A 116 1.82 -0.25 -11.40
CA ASP A 116 1.93 1.21 -11.56
C ASP A 116 0.54 1.87 -11.71
N ASN A 117 -0.36 1.22 -12.47
CA ASN A 117 -1.72 1.72 -12.63
C ASN A 117 -2.51 1.73 -11.31
N ILE A 118 -2.28 0.74 -10.44
CA ILE A 118 -2.91 0.63 -9.13
C ILE A 118 -2.38 1.71 -8.19
N PHE A 119 -1.08 1.96 -8.16
CA PHE A 119 -0.51 3.05 -7.36
C PHE A 119 -1.03 4.43 -7.80
N LEU A 120 -1.20 4.66 -9.10
CA LEU A 120 -1.83 5.89 -9.58
C LEU A 120 -3.33 5.95 -9.26
N SER A 121 -4.05 4.82 -9.20
CA SER A 121 -5.42 4.79 -8.68
C SER A 121 -5.44 5.18 -7.20
N LEU A 122 -4.54 4.61 -6.39
CA LEU A 122 -4.44 4.90 -4.96
C LEU A 122 -4.24 6.40 -4.72
N GLN A 123 -3.30 7.02 -5.43
CA GLN A 123 -3.05 8.46 -5.32
C GLN A 123 -4.28 9.28 -5.76
N ALA A 124 -5.03 8.82 -6.77
CA ALA A 124 -6.25 9.50 -7.18
C ALA A 124 -7.35 9.40 -6.11
N CYS A 125 -7.51 8.24 -5.46
CA CYS A 125 -8.39 8.06 -4.30
C CYS A 125 -7.99 9.00 -3.16
N MET A 126 -6.70 9.09 -2.83
CA MET A 126 -6.20 10.04 -1.83
C MET A 126 -6.59 11.49 -2.15
N LEU A 127 -6.45 11.92 -3.42
CA LEU A 127 -6.87 13.27 -3.83
C LEU A 127 -8.38 13.49 -3.67
N GLU A 128 -9.22 12.50 -3.98
CA GLU A 128 -10.67 12.59 -3.76
C GLU A 128 -11.03 12.66 -2.27
N ILE A 129 -10.37 11.87 -1.42
CA ILE A 129 -10.56 11.93 0.03
C ILE A 129 -10.25 13.33 0.55
N LEU A 130 -9.15 13.95 0.09
CA LEU A 130 -8.81 15.33 0.47
C LEU A 130 -9.90 16.31 0.00
N ARG A 131 -10.41 16.18 -1.23
CA ARG A 131 -11.49 17.03 -1.77
C ARG A 131 -12.79 16.88 -0.99
N GLN A 132 -13.08 15.66 -0.54
CA GLN A 132 -14.27 15.33 0.24
C GLN A 132 -14.05 15.43 1.76
N LYS A 133 -12.95 16.05 2.20
CA LYS A 133 -12.68 16.31 3.63
C LYS A 133 -12.70 15.02 4.48
N GLY A 134 -12.19 13.92 3.94
CA GLY A 134 -12.21 12.60 4.59
C GLY A 134 -13.40 11.71 4.20
N GLY A 135 -14.30 12.18 3.34
CA GLY A 135 -15.42 11.39 2.83
C GLY A 135 -15.01 10.26 1.89
N ASN A 136 -15.89 9.27 1.74
CA ASN A 136 -15.70 8.07 0.92
C ASN A 136 -16.79 7.91 -0.17
N LEU A 137 -17.52 8.98 -0.50
CA LEU A 137 -18.64 8.96 -1.45
C LEU A 137 -18.21 9.25 -2.90
N TYR A 138 -16.91 9.18 -3.18
CA TYR A 138 -16.39 9.33 -4.54
C TYR A 138 -16.39 8.00 -5.30
N LYS A 139 -16.43 8.10 -6.63
CA LYS A 139 -16.14 6.97 -7.51
C LYS A 139 -14.64 6.91 -7.76
N THR A 140 -14.08 5.72 -7.87
CA THR A 140 -12.66 5.53 -8.20
C THR A 140 -12.30 6.30 -9.47
N PRO A 141 -11.34 7.25 -9.42
CA PRO A 141 -11.07 8.11 -10.58
C PRO A 141 -10.49 7.35 -11.78
N HIS A 142 -11.03 7.61 -12.97
CA HIS A 142 -10.54 7.06 -14.23
C HIS A 142 -9.58 8.03 -14.94
N LEU A 143 -8.27 7.81 -14.79
CA LEU A 143 -7.24 8.71 -15.34
C LEU A 143 -6.85 8.45 -16.81
N GLY A 144 -7.52 7.52 -17.51
CA GLY A 144 -7.13 7.17 -18.88
C GLY A 144 -5.69 6.63 -18.99
N LYS A 145 -5.20 5.95 -17.96
CA LYS A 145 -3.77 5.57 -17.80
C LYS A 145 -3.16 4.85 -18.99
N ALA A 146 -3.93 3.97 -19.65
CA ALA A 146 -3.48 3.28 -20.86
C ALA A 146 -3.20 4.24 -22.02
N LYS A 147 -4.04 5.28 -22.21
CA LYS A 147 -3.84 6.32 -23.23
C LYS A 147 -2.59 7.15 -22.91
N LEU A 148 -2.44 7.59 -21.66
CA LEU A 148 -1.27 8.36 -21.22
C LEU A 148 0.03 7.57 -21.37
N ARG A 149 0.03 6.27 -21.03
CA ARG A 149 1.20 5.40 -21.20
C ARG A 149 1.61 5.27 -22.65
N ARG A 150 0.66 5.04 -23.58
CA ARG A 150 0.95 4.98 -25.02
C ARG A 150 1.55 6.28 -25.55
N ALA A 151 1.13 7.42 -25.01
CA ALA A 151 1.67 8.73 -25.35
C ALA A 151 2.98 9.07 -24.63
N LYS A 152 3.51 8.20 -23.74
CA LYS A 152 4.66 8.48 -22.86
C LYS A 152 4.46 9.71 -21.95
N LEU A 153 3.22 9.97 -21.55
CA LEU A 153 2.80 11.08 -20.70
C LEU A 153 2.21 10.62 -19.36
N LEU A 154 2.29 9.32 -19.03
CA LEU A 154 1.81 8.82 -17.75
C LEU A 154 2.75 9.29 -16.63
N PRO A 155 2.29 10.10 -15.66
CA PRO A 155 3.14 10.51 -14.56
C PRO A 155 3.51 9.33 -13.66
N VAL A 156 4.65 9.42 -13.00
CA VAL A 156 5.06 8.48 -11.94
C VAL A 156 4.21 8.69 -10.67
N SER A 157 3.90 9.95 -10.36
CA SER A 157 3.06 10.35 -9.23
C SER A 157 2.15 11.52 -9.62
N LEU A 158 0.95 11.56 -9.05
CA LEU A 158 0.00 12.66 -9.17
C LEU A 158 0.40 13.80 -8.23
N SER A 159 0.17 15.04 -8.68
CA SER A 159 0.37 16.23 -7.87
C SER A 159 -0.88 16.56 -7.04
N CYS A 160 -0.68 16.90 -5.77
CA CYS A 160 -1.69 17.59 -4.97
C CYS A 160 -1.48 19.10 -5.08
N SER A 161 -2.54 19.88 -5.32
CA SER A 161 -2.40 21.34 -5.32
C SER A 161 -2.13 21.84 -3.90
N ARG A 162 -1.37 22.95 -3.80
CA ARG A 162 -1.07 23.59 -2.51
C ARG A 162 -2.37 23.93 -1.77
N ASP A 163 -3.33 24.53 -2.45
CA ASP A 163 -4.62 24.91 -1.85
C ASP A 163 -5.38 23.71 -1.28
N LEU A 164 -5.39 22.58 -1.99
CA LEU A 164 -6.05 21.36 -1.51
C LEU A 164 -5.33 20.78 -0.29
N TYR A 165 -4.00 20.76 -0.33
CA TYR A 165 -3.18 20.33 0.79
C TYR A 165 -3.41 21.21 2.03
N GLU A 166 -3.35 22.53 1.87
CA GLU A 166 -3.55 23.49 2.96
C GLU A 166 -4.96 23.39 3.56
N ALA A 167 -5.99 23.28 2.72
CA ALA A 167 -7.36 23.07 3.18
C ALA A 167 -7.49 21.78 4.01
N ALA A 168 -6.85 20.69 3.58
CA ALA A 168 -6.85 19.43 4.33
C ALA A 168 -6.09 19.53 5.66
N ILE A 169 -4.95 20.23 5.69
CA ILE A 169 -4.19 20.46 6.93
C ILE A 169 -4.99 21.28 7.93
N VAL A 170 -5.70 22.33 7.49
CA VAL A 170 -6.58 23.12 8.37
C VAL A 170 -7.67 22.24 8.99
N LEU A 171 -8.31 21.38 8.19
CA LEU A 171 -9.33 20.44 8.67
C LEU A 171 -8.76 19.44 9.67
N LEU A 172 -7.58 18.86 9.39
CA LEU A 172 -6.92 17.92 10.30
C LEU A 172 -6.56 18.55 11.64
N ARG A 173 -6.04 19.79 11.62
CA ARG A 173 -5.73 20.56 12.83
C ARG A 173 -6.98 20.85 13.65
N ALA A 174 -8.09 21.22 13.01
CA ALA A 174 -9.36 21.49 13.67
C ALA A 174 -9.99 20.22 14.27
N ALA A 175 -9.80 19.05 13.63
CA ALA A 175 -10.40 17.80 14.06
C ALA A 175 -9.80 17.20 15.35
N SER A 176 -8.74 17.77 15.92
CA SER A 176 -7.99 17.20 17.07
C SER A 176 -7.53 15.74 16.85
N ARG A 177 -7.45 15.31 15.59
CA ARG A 177 -7.03 13.95 15.17
C ARG A 177 -5.58 13.99 14.69
N GLY A 178 -4.69 14.56 15.50
CA GLY A 178 -3.28 14.57 15.21
C GLY A 178 -2.72 13.15 15.28
N SER A 179 -2.33 12.58 14.14
CA SER A 179 -1.33 11.51 14.14
C SER A 179 -0.01 12.13 14.58
N ALA A 180 0.60 11.60 15.63
CA ALA A 180 1.88 12.07 16.17
C ALA A 180 3.01 12.18 15.12
N LEU A 181 2.84 11.53 13.96
CA LEU A 181 3.82 11.49 12.87
C LEU A 181 3.77 12.71 11.91
N LEU A 182 2.72 13.55 11.97
CA LEU A 182 2.61 14.75 11.11
C LEU A 182 3.01 16.05 11.81
N PHE A 183 3.11 16.04 13.15
CA PHE A 183 3.29 17.26 13.94
C PHE A 183 4.60 17.31 14.74
N ASP A 184 5.42 16.26 14.72
CA ASP A 184 6.74 16.33 15.33
C ASP A 184 7.78 16.77 14.30
N SER A 185 7.77 18.07 13.99
CA SER A 185 8.88 18.76 13.32
C SER A 185 9.85 19.37 14.33
N SER A 186 9.97 18.77 15.51
CA SER A 186 10.95 19.14 16.53
C SER A 186 12.04 18.08 16.58
N SER A 187 12.96 18.14 15.60
CA SER A 187 14.39 17.72 15.65
C SER A 187 14.91 17.35 14.26
N ILE A 188 15.16 18.37 13.42
CA ILE A 188 16.36 18.44 12.57
C ILE A 188 16.93 19.84 12.75
#